data_AF-A0A363T727-F1
#
_entry.id   AF-A0A363T727-F1
#
_cell.length_a   1.000
_cell.length_b   1.000
_cell.length_c   1.000
_cell.angle_alpha   90.00
_cell.angle_beta   90.00
_cell.angle_gamma   90.00
#
_symmetry.space_group_name_H-M   'P 1'
#
loop_
_entity.id
_entity.type
_entity.pdbx_description
1 polymer ?
#
loop_
_entity_poly.entity_id
_entity_poly.type
_entity_poly.pdbx_seq_one_letter_code
_entity_poly.pdbx_strand_id
1 'polypeptide(L)'
;MNPDSLALGAVILVALTSVYIFISKDWRFSVGALAIQYIGVFILASISWPMELAAVKMVAGWMAAAILGIAMAYVPEAWSEQERFLRFGTAFRLLAAGILSLAITSLVLHSVEWFPNLSIPIRWGSFFLIGIGLLQLSLTSHPLRVVVGLLTTLSGFEVIYAAVESSTLVTGLLAVVTLGLALVGTYLIIGPTMEANP
;
A
#
# COMPACT_ATOMS: atom_id res chain seq x y z
N MET A 1 -21.03 5.18 -16.98
CA MET A 1 -20.33 5.91 -15.90
C MET A 1 -19.21 6.71 -16.55
N ASN A 2 -19.08 7.99 -16.21
CA ASN A 2 -18.03 8.82 -16.79
C ASN A 2 -16.66 8.33 -16.27
N PRO A 3 -15.64 8.21 -17.13
CA PRO A 3 -14.31 7.74 -16.72
C PRO A 3 -13.74 8.58 -15.56
N ASP A 4 -14.06 9.86 -15.52
CA ASP A 4 -13.65 10.77 -14.45
C ASP A 4 -14.27 10.43 -13.08
N SER A 5 -15.53 9.99 -13.04
CA SER A 5 -16.19 9.59 -11.79
C SER A 5 -15.60 8.31 -11.20
N LEU A 6 -15.16 7.39 -12.05
CA LEU A 6 -14.49 6.16 -11.64
C LEU A 6 -13.09 6.45 -11.08
N ALA A 7 -12.35 7.35 -11.74
CA ALA A 7 -11.03 7.77 -11.29
C ALA A 7 -11.07 8.46 -9.90
N LEU A 8 -12.02 9.37 -9.68
CA LEU A 8 -12.21 10.01 -8.38
C LEU A 8 -12.60 9.01 -7.29
N GLY A 9 -13.51 8.08 -7.61
CA GLY A 9 -13.87 6.99 -6.71
C GLY A 9 -12.66 6.15 -6.31
N ALA A 10 -11.76 5.87 -7.25
CA ALA A 10 -10.54 5.11 -6.99
C ALA A 10 -9.56 5.87 -6.08
N VAL A 11 -9.39 7.19 -6.25
CA VAL A 11 -8.56 8.00 -5.35
C VAL A 11 -9.09 7.96 -3.93
N ILE A 12 -10.40 8.15 -3.75
CA ILE A 12 -11.04 8.10 -2.44
C ILE A 12 -10.87 6.71 -1.82
N LEU A 13 -11.11 5.64 -2.60
CA LEU A 13 -10.94 4.27 -2.14
C LEU A 13 -9.53 4.01 -1.63
N VAL A 14 -8.53 4.36 -2.45
CA VAL A 14 -7.11 4.20 -2.14
C VAL A 14 -6.73 4.98 -0.87
N ALA A 15 -7.16 6.23 -0.77
CA ALA A 15 -6.88 7.09 0.39
C ALA A 15 -7.51 6.56 1.68
N LEU A 16 -8.77 6.12 1.61
CA LEU A 16 -9.44 5.51 2.76
C LEU A 16 -8.77 4.21 3.18
N THR A 17 -8.41 3.35 2.22
CA THR A 17 -7.73 2.07 2.53
C THR A 17 -6.35 2.29 3.14
N SER A 18 -5.55 3.22 2.62
CA SER A 18 -4.19 3.45 3.15
C SER A 18 -4.22 4.02 4.56
N VAL A 19 -5.11 4.98 4.83
CA VAL A 19 -5.32 5.52 6.18
C VAL A 19 -5.86 4.44 7.12
N TYR A 20 -6.78 3.60 6.63
CA TYR A 20 -7.31 2.50 7.42
C TYR A 20 -6.23 1.48 7.79
N ILE A 21 -5.37 1.07 6.84
CA ILE A 21 -4.22 0.19 7.11
C ILE A 21 -3.30 0.79 8.16
N PHE A 22 -2.99 2.08 8.05
CA PHE A 22 -2.09 2.77 8.96
C PHE A 22 -2.64 2.82 10.41
N ILE A 23 -3.95 2.98 10.56
CA ILE A 23 -4.65 3.02 11.85
C ILE A 23 -4.93 1.62 12.41
N SER A 24 -5.23 0.66 11.53
CA SER A 24 -5.65 -0.69 11.90
C SER A 24 -4.63 -1.35 12.82
N LYS A 25 -5.12 -1.96 13.90
CA LYS A 25 -4.30 -2.72 14.85
C LYS A 25 -4.19 -4.19 14.46
N ASP A 26 -5.29 -4.77 14.01
CA ASP A 26 -5.33 -6.19 13.69
C ASP A 26 -4.77 -6.47 12.29
N TRP A 27 -4.02 -7.56 12.18
CA TRP A 27 -3.42 -8.01 10.93
C TRP A 27 -4.49 -8.38 9.89
N ARG A 28 -5.60 -8.99 10.32
CA ARG A 28 -6.69 -9.46 9.44
C ARG A 28 -7.29 -8.31 8.65
N PHE A 29 -7.61 -7.22 9.35
CA PHE A 29 -8.14 -6.01 8.73
C PHE A 29 -7.10 -5.30 7.88
N SER A 30 -5.83 -5.33 8.28
CA SER A 30 -4.74 -4.72 7.49
C SER A 30 -4.52 -5.45 6.16
N VAL A 31 -4.48 -6.79 6.17
CA VAL A 31 -4.33 -7.62 4.96
C VAL A 31 -5.57 -7.50 4.06
N GLY A 32 -6.77 -7.53 4.65
CA GLY A 32 -8.01 -7.33 3.91
C GLY A 32 -8.08 -5.94 3.25
N ALA A 33 -7.71 -4.89 3.98
CA ALA A 33 -7.66 -3.54 3.44
C ALA A 33 -6.57 -3.38 2.37
N LEU A 34 -5.44 -4.07 2.48
CA LEU A 34 -4.42 -4.10 1.43
C LEU A 34 -4.99 -4.71 0.14
N ALA A 35 -5.73 -5.82 0.22
CA ALA A 35 -6.36 -6.42 -0.94
C ALA A 35 -7.38 -5.46 -1.60
N ILE A 36 -8.17 -4.73 -0.80
CA ILE A 36 -9.10 -3.70 -1.29
C ILE A 36 -8.33 -2.52 -1.92
N GLN A 37 -7.21 -2.10 -1.32
CA GLN A 37 -6.36 -1.04 -1.84
C GLN A 37 -5.84 -1.38 -3.24
N TYR A 38 -5.46 -2.64 -3.49
CA TYR A 38 -5.04 -3.09 -4.81
C TYR A 38 -6.15 -3.02 -5.88
N ILE A 39 -7.43 -3.06 -5.50
CA ILE A 39 -8.55 -2.79 -6.42
C ILE A 39 -8.55 -1.31 -6.83
N GLY A 40 -8.38 -0.40 -5.86
CA GLY A 40 -8.29 1.03 -6.15
C GLY A 40 -7.07 1.37 -7.02
N VAL A 41 -5.92 0.74 -6.72
CA VAL A 41 -4.70 0.84 -7.51
C VAL A 41 -4.90 0.29 -8.94
N PHE A 42 -5.61 -0.82 -9.09
CA PHE A 42 -5.97 -1.38 -10.40
C PHE A 42 -6.80 -0.38 -11.24
N ILE A 43 -7.82 0.22 -10.65
CA ILE A 43 -8.65 1.22 -11.33
C ILE A 43 -7.79 2.42 -11.75
N LEU A 44 -6.93 2.93 -10.87
CA LEU A 44 -6.03 4.04 -11.21
C LEU A 44 -5.02 3.66 -12.32
N ALA A 45 -4.46 2.46 -12.29
CA ALA A 45 -3.54 1.98 -13.31
C ALA A 45 -4.22 1.77 -14.67
N SER A 46 -5.49 1.35 -14.69
CA SER A 46 -6.28 1.14 -15.92
C SER A 46 -6.57 2.44 -16.69
N ILE A 47 -6.31 3.61 -16.09
CA ILE A 47 -6.40 4.90 -16.76
C ILE A 47 -5.23 5.08 -17.73
N SER A 48 -4.05 4.57 -17.39
CA SER A 48 -2.82 4.78 -18.17
C SER A 48 -2.38 3.54 -18.95
N TRP A 49 -2.71 2.34 -18.45
CA TRP A 49 -2.31 1.07 -19.05
C TRP A 49 -3.49 0.31 -19.64
N PRO A 50 -3.22 -0.56 -20.63
CA PRO A 50 -4.15 -1.60 -21.02
C PRO A 50 -4.64 -2.39 -19.80
N MET A 51 -5.92 -2.75 -19.83
CA MET A 51 -6.60 -3.49 -18.76
C MET A 51 -5.85 -4.76 -18.34
N GLU A 52 -5.23 -5.43 -19.31
CA GLU A 52 -4.43 -6.65 -19.13
C GLU A 52 -3.23 -6.43 -18.19
N LEU A 53 -2.48 -5.34 -18.38
CA LEU A 53 -1.32 -5.00 -17.55
C LEU A 53 -1.73 -4.54 -16.16
N ALA A 54 -2.83 -3.79 -16.06
CA ALA A 54 -3.39 -3.42 -14.77
C ALA A 54 -3.83 -4.67 -13.98
N ALA A 55 -4.42 -5.67 -14.65
CA ALA A 55 -4.89 -6.90 -14.01
C ALA A 55 -3.73 -7.72 -13.42
N VAL A 56 -2.59 -7.81 -14.11
CA VAL A 56 -1.38 -8.48 -13.58
C VAL A 56 -0.99 -7.91 -12.22
N LYS A 57 -1.04 -6.58 -12.09
CA LYS A 57 -0.71 -5.89 -10.85
C LYS A 57 -1.72 -6.13 -9.74
N MET A 58 -3.02 -6.17 -10.07
CA MET A 58 -4.06 -6.53 -9.10
C MET A 58 -3.82 -7.95 -8.56
N VAL A 59 -3.56 -8.90 -9.46
CA VAL A 59 -3.31 -10.31 -9.10
C VAL A 59 -2.06 -10.42 -8.23
N ALA A 60 -0.96 -9.77 -8.60
CA ALA A 60 0.27 -9.78 -7.82
C ALA A 60 0.05 -9.20 -6.41
N GLY A 61 -0.70 -8.10 -6.29
CA GLY A 61 -1.06 -7.51 -5.00
C GLY A 61 -1.94 -8.40 -4.12
N TRP A 62 -2.92 -9.08 -4.72
CA TRP A 62 -3.75 -10.04 -4.00
C TRP A 62 -2.98 -11.28 -3.56
N MET A 63 -2.09 -11.79 -4.41
CA MET A 63 -1.17 -12.87 -4.04
C MET A 63 -0.25 -12.45 -2.89
N ALA A 64 0.31 -11.23 -2.94
CA ALA A 64 1.10 -10.67 -1.85
C ALA A 64 0.30 -10.60 -0.53
N ALA A 65 -0.94 -10.11 -0.59
CA ALA A 65 -1.83 -10.08 0.57
C ALA A 65 -2.14 -11.50 1.10
N ALA A 66 -2.39 -12.48 0.23
CA ALA A 66 -2.64 -13.86 0.60
C ALA A 66 -1.41 -14.50 1.27
N ILE A 67 -0.21 -14.29 0.70
CA ILE A 67 1.07 -14.79 1.25
C ILE A 67 1.27 -14.25 2.67
N LEU A 68 1.08 -12.95 2.89
CA LEU A 68 1.21 -12.33 4.21
C LEU A 68 0.10 -12.79 5.18
N GLY A 69 -1.13 -12.95 4.69
CA GLY A 69 -2.25 -13.43 5.49
C GLY A 69 -2.05 -14.87 5.98
N ILE A 70 -1.52 -15.74 5.14
CA ILE A 70 -1.14 -17.11 5.52
C ILE A 70 0.00 -17.07 6.54
N ALA A 71 1.04 -16.27 6.30
CA ALA A 71 2.17 -16.15 7.23
C ALA A 71 1.73 -15.76 8.65
N MET A 72 0.85 -14.76 8.76
CA MET A 72 0.31 -14.32 10.05
C MET A 72 -0.58 -15.38 10.72
N ALA A 73 -1.24 -16.24 9.97
CA ALA A 73 -2.04 -17.33 10.52
C ALA A 73 -1.19 -18.42 11.22
N TYR A 74 0.11 -18.50 10.91
CA TYR A 74 1.05 -19.42 11.56
C TYR A 74 1.72 -18.82 12.81
N VAL A 75 1.55 -17.52 13.08
CA VAL A 75 2.18 -16.87 14.25
C VAL A 75 1.34 -17.15 15.52
N PRO A 76 1.94 -17.64 16.61
CA PRO A 76 1.23 -17.90 17.87
C PRO A 76 0.59 -16.64 18.48
N GLU A 77 -0.62 -16.76 19.01
CA GLU A 77 -1.40 -15.63 19.59
C GLU A 77 -0.65 -14.89 20.71
N ALA A 78 0.30 -15.53 21.41
CA ALA A 78 1.11 -14.92 22.46
C ALA A 78 1.94 -13.71 21.98
N TRP A 79 2.36 -13.68 20.71
CA TRP A 79 3.07 -12.53 20.11
C TRP A 79 2.11 -11.37 19.78
N SER A 80 0.80 -11.64 19.66
CA SER A 80 -0.23 -10.63 19.38
C SER A 80 -0.70 -9.86 20.62
N GLU A 81 -0.57 -10.45 21.82
CA GLU A 81 -0.98 -9.82 23.09
C GLU A 81 -0.05 -8.67 23.51
N GLN A 82 1.26 -8.79 23.23
CA GLN A 82 2.25 -7.74 23.51
C GLN A 82 1.95 -6.45 22.73
N GLU A 83 1.30 -6.54 21.56
CA GLU A 83 0.90 -5.40 20.73
C GLU A 83 -0.30 -4.60 21.31
N ARG A 84 -1.18 -5.24 22.10
CA ARG A 84 -2.37 -4.57 22.68
C ARG A 84 -2.00 -3.48 23.69
N PHE A 85 -0.81 -3.55 24.30
CA PHE A 85 -0.39 -2.60 25.33
C PHE A 85 0.03 -1.22 24.78
N LEU A 86 0.30 -1.06 23.48
CA LEU A 86 0.57 0.24 22.82
C LEU A 86 -0.72 1.00 22.49
N ARG A 87 -1.59 1.16 23.50
CA ARG A 87 -2.95 1.73 23.37
C ARG A 87 -2.98 3.24 23.04
N PHE A 88 -1.90 3.97 23.23
CA PHE A 88 -1.88 5.45 23.14
C PHE A 88 -1.46 6.05 21.78
N GLY A 89 -1.16 5.24 20.76
CA GLY A 89 -0.61 5.74 19.49
C GLY A 89 -1.62 6.26 18.43
N THR A 90 -2.93 6.01 18.57
CA THR A 90 -3.88 6.27 17.48
C THR A 90 -4.11 7.76 17.21
N ALA A 91 -4.21 8.58 18.25
CA ALA A 91 -4.40 10.04 18.10
C ALA A 91 -3.17 10.68 17.42
N PHE A 92 -1.96 10.28 17.82
CA PHE A 92 -0.72 10.71 17.18
C PHE A 92 -0.67 10.32 15.70
N ARG A 93 -1.05 9.07 15.37
CA ARG A 93 -1.14 8.62 13.97
C ARG A 93 -2.15 9.43 13.16
N LEU A 94 -3.34 9.70 13.70
CA LEU A 94 -4.34 10.52 13.02
C LEU A 94 -3.83 11.95 12.77
N LEU A 95 -3.18 12.56 13.75
CA LEU A 95 -2.56 13.88 13.57
C LEU A 95 -1.45 13.84 12.52
N ALA A 96 -0.57 12.83 12.56
CA ALA A 96 0.50 12.66 11.58
C ALA A 96 -0.06 12.46 10.16
N ALA A 97 -1.11 11.65 10.00
CA ALA A 97 -1.79 11.45 8.72
C ALA A 97 -2.47 12.73 8.24
N GLY A 98 -3.07 13.52 9.15
CA GLY A 98 -3.67 14.83 8.83
C GLY A 98 -2.63 15.84 8.35
N ILE A 99 -1.53 15.99 9.08
CA ILE A 99 -0.41 16.88 8.70
C ILE A 99 0.18 16.45 7.36
N LEU A 100 0.40 15.15 7.17
CA LEU A 100 0.90 14.60 5.91
C LEU A 100 -0.08 14.87 4.76
N SER A 101 -1.39 14.74 4.99
CA SER A 101 -2.41 15.02 3.95
C SER A 101 -2.36 16.48 3.49
N LEU A 102 -2.12 17.41 4.42
CA LEU A 102 -1.90 18.82 4.09
C LEU A 102 -0.60 19.02 3.28
N ALA A 103 0.48 18.36 3.68
CA ALA A 103 1.75 18.41 2.95
C ALA A 103 1.63 17.84 1.54
N ILE A 104 0.93 16.71 1.38
CA ILE A 104 0.66 16.08 0.08
C ILE A 104 -0.19 16.99 -0.80
N THR A 105 -1.19 17.67 -0.25
CA THR A 105 -2.01 18.64 -1.00
C THR A 105 -1.13 19.75 -1.59
N SER A 106 -0.22 20.30 -0.79
CA SER A 106 0.74 21.31 -1.25
C SER A 106 1.67 20.76 -2.34
N LEU A 107 2.18 19.54 -2.16
CA LEU A 107 3.09 18.89 -3.09
C LEU A 107 2.42 18.54 -4.43
N VAL A 108 1.19 18.03 -4.39
CA VAL A 108 0.40 17.69 -5.58
C VAL A 108 0.14 18.94 -6.42
N LEU A 109 -0.14 20.07 -5.78
CA LEU A 109 -0.36 21.34 -6.47
C LEU A 109 0.93 21.86 -7.13
N HIS A 110 2.08 21.73 -6.46
CA HIS A 110 3.37 22.14 -7.01
C HIS A 110 3.91 21.19 -8.09
N SER A 111 3.58 19.89 -8.01
CA SER A 111 4.08 18.87 -8.96
C SER A 111 3.59 19.03 -10.41
N VAL A 112 2.71 20.00 -10.70
CA VAL A 112 2.33 20.39 -12.08
C VAL A 112 3.57 20.74 -12.91
N GLU A 113 4.57 21.37 -12.29
CA GLU A 113 5.79 21.82 -12.99
C GLU A 113 6.69 20.64 -13.37
N TRP A 114 6.70 19.57 -12.56
CA TRP A 114 7.58 18.42 -12.77
C TRP A 114 6.94 17.37 -13.70
N PHE A 115 5.61 17.27 -13.68
CA PHE A 115 4.86 16.26 -14.43
C PHE A 115 3.60 16.85 -15.09
N PRO A 116 3.75 17.63 -16.18
CA PRO A 116 2.64 18.32 -16.82
C PRO A 116 1.59 17.37 -17.42
N ASN A 117 1.99 16.15 -17.83
CA ASN A 117 1.11 15.20 -18.51
C ASN A 117 0.39 14.21 -17.56
N LEU A 118 0.63 14.27 -16.24
CA LEU A 118 -0.06 13.38 -15.30
C LEU A 118 -1.48 13.87 -15.04
N SER A 119 -2.46 12.99 -15.22
CA SER A 119 -3.85 13.27 -14.84
C SER A 119 -3.96 13.56 -13.33
N ILE A 120 -4.88 14.46 -12.98
CA ILE A 120 -5.10 14.89 -11.59
C ILE A 120 -5.39 13.68 -10.66
N PRO A 121 -6.22 12.70 -11.03
CA PRO A 121 -6.50 11.56 -10.15
C PRO A 121 -5.28 10.71 -9.84
N ILE A 122 -4.44 10.43 -10.84
CA ILE A 122 -3.20 9.63 -10.70
C ILE A 122 -2.26 10.30 -9.71
N ARG A 123 -2.10 11.62 -9.83
CA ARG A 123 -1.24 12.42 -8.97
C ARG A 123 -1.70 12.34 -7.51
N TRP A 124 -2.97 12.63 -7.25
CA TRP A 124 -3.51 12.52 -5.89
C TRP A 124 -3.37 11.11 -5.32
N GLY A 125 -3.83 10.10 -6.04
CA GLY A 125 -3.79 8.72 -5.55
C GLY A 125 -2.37 8.23 -5.26
N SER A 126 -1.43 8.53 -6.16
CA SER A 126 -0.05 8.05 -6.03
C SER A 126 0.72 8.72 -4.91
N PHE A 127 0.68 10.06 -4.83
CA PHE A 127 1.37 10.78 -3.78
C PHE A 127 0.79 10.44 -2.41
N PHE A 128 -0.53 10.20 -2.33
CA PHE A 128 -1.18 9.76 -1.10
C PHE A 128 -0.73 8.37 -0.65
N LEU A 129 -0.66 7.41 -1.57
CA LEU A 129 -0.12 6.07 -1.33
C LEU A 129 1.34 6.10 -0.86
N ILE A 130 2.19 6.80 -1.62
CA ILE A 130 3.62 6.93 -1.29
C ILE A 130 3.78 7.56 0.09
N GLY A 131 3.11 8.69 0.32
CA GLY A 131 3.21 9.42 1.57
C GLY A 131 2.77 8.59 2.78
N ILE A 132 1.57 8.01 2.73
CA ILE A 132 1.05 7.22 3.86
C ILE A 132 1.89 5.96 4.07
N GLY A 133 2.32 5.29 3.01
CA GLY A 133 3.21 4.12 3.12
C GLY A 133 4.54 4.48 3.77
N LEU A 134 5.16 5.60 3.40
CA LEU A 134 6.40 6.09 4.02
C LEU A 134 6.18 6.51 5.48
N LEU A 135 5.07 7.17 5.78
CA LEU A 135 4.71 7.55 7.15
C LEU A 135 4.52 6.30 8.03
N GLN A 136 3.90 5.26 7.49
CA GLN A 136 3.79 3.97 8.16
C GLN A 136 5.15 3.36 8.47
N LEU A 137 6.07 3.37 7.50
CA LEU A 137 7.45 2.88 7.68
C LEU A 137 8.24 3.67 8.72
N SER A 138 8.01 4.98 8.80
CA SER A 138 8.68 5.85 9.78
C SER A 138 8.22 5.60 11.21
N LEU A 139 7.01 5.07 11.40
CA LEU A 139 6.35 4.99 12.72
C LEU A 139 6.14 3.56 13.21
N THR A 140 6.69 2.56 12.51
CA THR A 140 6.47 1.15 12.84
C THR A 140 7.75 0.32 12.79
N SER A 141 7.89 -0.60 13.73
CA SER A 141 8.96 -1.60 13.76
C SER A 141 8.42 -3.02 13.59
N HIS A 142 7.10 -3.17 13.43
CA HIS A 142 6.48 -4.49 13.34
C HIS A 142 6.64 -5.05 11.92
N PRO A 143 7.18 -6.28 11.72
CA PRO A 143 7.52 -6.81 10.40
C PRO A 143 6.37 -6.73 9.39
N LEU A 144 5.17 -7.16 9.78
CA LEU A 144 3.98 -7.07 8.93
C LEU A 144 3.70 -5.64 8.47
N ARG A 145 3.72 -4.68 9.38
CA ARG A 145 3.42 -3.27 9.08
C ARG A 145 4.49 -2.65 8.21
N VAL A 146 5.75 -3.04 8.38
CA VAL A 146 6.83 -2.63 7.49
C VAL A 146 6.56 -3.11 6.08
N VAL A 147 6.25 -4.40 5.89
CA VAL A 147 6.01 -4.95 4.55
C VAL A 147 4.78 -4.34 3.90
N VAL A 148 3.68 -4.21 4.64
CA VAL A 148 2.46 -3.55 4.15
C VAL A 148 2.71 -2.08 3.78
N GLY A 149 3.54 -1.37 4.56
CA GLY A 149 3.98 0.00 4.26
C GLY A 149 4.79 0.07 2.98
N LEU A 150 5.76 -0.84 2.78
CA LEU A 150 6.55 -0.96 1.56
C LEU A 150 5.68 -1.26 0.34
N LEU A 151 4.75 -2.21 0.44
CA LEU A 151 3.81 -2.54 -0.64
C LEU A 151 2.89 -1.36 -0.98
N THR A 152 2.46 -0.61 0.04
CA THR A 152 1.65 0.61 -0.13
C THR A 152 2.44 1.70 -0.85
N THR A 153 3.68 1.97 -0.41
CA THR A 153 4.57 2.93 -1.08
C THR A 153 4.87 2.52 -2.51
N LEU A 154 5.22 1.23 -2.74
CA LEU A 154 5.49 0.69 -4.06
C LEU A 154 4.26 0.84 -4.97
N SER A 155 3.07 0.51 -4.47
CA SER A 155 1.84 0.64 -5.24
C SER A 155 1.60 2.06 -5.74
N GLY A 156 1.90 3.08 -4.90
CA GLY A 156 1.81 4.49 -5.28
C GLY A 156 2.87 4.89 -6.31
N PHE A 157 4.11 4.47 -6.13
CA PHE A 157 5.18 4.68 -7.12
C PHE A 157 4.79 4.12 -8.49
N GLU A 158 4.30 2.89 -8.51
CA GLU A 158 3.95 2.21 -9.74
C GLU A 158 2.73 2.84 -10.45
N VAL A 159 1.81 3.50 -9.73
CA VAL A 159 0.71 4.25 -10.37
C VAL A 159 1.23 5.50 -11.08
N ILE A 160 2.24 6.19 -10.53
CA ILE A 160 2.95 7.26 -11.25
C ILE A 160 3.67 6.69 -12.45
N TYR A 161 4.43 5.61 -12.24
CA TYR A 161 5.22 4.99 -13.30
C TYR A 161 4.36 4.55 -14.48
N ALA A 162 3.17 4.00 -14.21
CA ALA A 162 2.23 3.60 -15.25
C ALA A 162 1.81 4.73 -16.18
N ALA A 163 1.79 5.97 -15.68
CA ALA A 163 1.47 7.14 -16.48
C ALA A 163 2.68 7.76 -17.20
N VAL A 164 3.89 7.38 -16.81
CA VAL A 164 5.14 7.84 -17.44
C VAL A 164 5.57 6.90 -18.55
N GLU A 165 5.51 5.59 -18.32
CA GLU A 165 6.04 4.57 -19.23
C GLU A 165 5.08 3.37 -19.32
N SER A 166 4.85 2.86 -20.54
CA SER A 166 3.97 1.71 -20.81
C SER A 166 4.77 0.48 -21.23
N SER A 167 5.71 0.06 -20.38
CA SER A 167 6.58 -1.09 -20.65
C SER A 167 6.08 -2.35 -19.95
N THR A 168 5.72 -3.37 -20.73
CA THR A 168 5.26 -4.68 -20.25
C THR A 168 6.32 -5.39 -19.40
N LEU A 169 7.60 -5.26 -19.79
CA LEU A 169 8.72 -5.84 -19.06
C LEU A 169 8.82 -5.25 -17.65
N VAL A 170 8.68 -3.94 -17.52
CA VAL A 170 8.79 -3.26 -16.23
C VAL A 170 7.58 -3.57 -15.35
N THR A 171 6.37 -3.66 -15.93
CA THR A 171 5.20 -4.16 -15.20
C THR A 171 5.43 -5.56 -14.64
N GLY A 172 5.98 -6.48 -15.44
CA GLY A 172 6.33 -7.83 -14.99
C GLY A 172 7.37 -7.83 -13.87
N LEU A 173 8.42 -7.03 -14.00
CA LEU A 173 9.46 -6.89 -12.96
C LEU A 173 8.87 -6.34 -11.65
N LEU A 174 8.02 -5.32 -11.73
CA LEU A 174 7.35 -4.73 -10.57
C LEU A 174 6.41 -5.73 -9.87
N ALA A 175 5.72 -6.59 -10.62
CA ALA A 175 4.96 -7.70 -10.06
C ALA A 175 5.88 -8.69 -9.30
N VAL A 176 7.05 -9.01 -9.86
CA VAL A 176 8.06 -9.85 -9.18
C VAL A 176 8.56 -9.17 -7.90
N VAL A 177 8.82 -7.86 -7.92
CA VAL A 177 9.23 -7.10 -6.72
C VAL A 177 8.13 -7.11 -5.66
N THR A 178 6.87 -6.93 -6.05
CA THR A 178 5.71 -6.98 -5.15
C THR A 178 5.60 -8.34 -4.46
N LEU A 179 5.72 -9.44 -5.21
CA LEU A 179 5.71 -10.79 -4.65
C LEU A 179 6.96 -11.07 -3.81
N GLY A 180 8.13 -10.60 -4.25
CA GLY A 180 9.39 -10.71 -3.52
C GLY A 180 9.33 -10.03 -2.17
N LEU A 181 8.76 -8.81 -2.09
CA LEU A 181 8.52 -8.11 -0.84
C LEU A 181 7.59 -8.88 0.09
N ALA A 182 6.53 -9.49 -0.45
CA ALA A 182 5.63 -10.32 0.35
C ALA A 182 6.34 -11.56 0.92
N LEU A 183 7.17 -12.23 0.12
CA LEU A 183 7.96 -13.40 0.53
C LEU A 183 9.01 -13.04 1.59
N VAL A 184 9.77 -11.98 1.38
CA VAL A 184 10.72 -11.45 2.38
C VAL A 184 9.97 -11.08 3.66
N GLY A 185 8.79 -10.47 3.52
CA GLY A 185 7.92 -10.15 4.65
C GLY A 185 7.49 -11.37 5.45
N THR A 186 7.06 -12.42 4.77
CA THR A 186 6.74 -13.70 5.41
C THR A 186 7.94 -14.28 6.16
N TYR A 187 9.14 -14.23 5.59
CA TYR A 187 10.36 -14.66 6.28
C TYR A 187 10.63 -13.84 7.55
N LEU A 188 10.48 -12.51 7.50
CA LEU A 188 10.66 -11.64 8.66
C LEU A 188 9.59 -11.86 9.76
N ILE A 189 8.39 -12.30 9.38
CA ILE A 189 7.29 -12.59 10.31
C ILE A 189 7.51 -13.95 11.00
N ILE A 190 7.93 -14.98 10.25
CA ILE A 190 8.04 -16.36 10.74
C ILE A 190 9.42 -16.65 11.37
N GLY A 191 10.50 -16.04 10.88
CA GLY A 191 11.87 -16.30 11.37
C GLY A 191 12.00 -16.32 12.89
N PRO A 192 11.51 -15.28 13.61
CA PRO A 192 11.59 -15.23 15.07
C PRO A 192 10.83 -16.36 15.79
N THR A 193 9.79 -16.94 15.19
CA THR A 193 9.01 -18.02 15.82
C THR A 193 9.71 -19.37 15.71
N MET A 194 10.51 -19.59 14.68
CA MET A 194 11.30 -20.83 14.49
C MET A 194 12.49 -20.90 15.45
N GLU A 195 13.11 -19.76 15.77
CA GLU A 195 14.22 -19.70 16.73
C GLU A 195 13.78 -19.98 18.18
N ALA A 196 12.50 -19.71 18.50
CA ALA A 196 11.95 -19.87 19.84
C ALA A 196 11.52 -21.31 20.17
N ASN A 197 11.42 -22.20 19.19
CA ASN A 197 10.95 -23.58 19.35
C ASN A 197 11.96 -24.55 18.69
N PRO A 198 13.04 -24.94 19.39
CA PRO A 198 14.08 -25.83 18.87
C PRO A 198 13.60 -27.26 18.63
#